data_AF-A0A0A0NCE8-F1
#
_entry.id   AF-A0A0A0NCE8-F1
#
_cell.length_a   1.000
_cell.length_b   1.000
_cell.length_c   1.000
_cell.angle_alpha   90.00
_cell.angle_beta   90.00
_cell.angle_gamma   90.00
#
_symmetry.space_group_name_H-M   'P 1'
#
loop_
_entity.id
_entity.type
_entity.pdbx_description
1 polymer ?
#
loop_
_entity_poly.entity_id
_entity_poly.type
_entity_poly.pdbx_seq_one_letter_code
_entity_poly.pdbx_strand_id
1 'polypeptide(L)'
;MSQAQPTPEPAPDAAALPPFDLPYPCLVAGMDSDEATLTFGLGLVARKAAELEYVLHGLVANMAGVELAYTCSPAATGGQLCNQGIDSLNKAGDDHPVPTSARGPLMRDLERCRELMDDRNRYLHGYWIFDHAERQQWLTLKGKRGSNKPEIAFTYSSAPWQLAHQLEECQQCILYWDMELFGQPGDPEEGQPEQISVKRIR
;
A
#
# COMPACT_ATOMS: atom_id res chain seq x y z
N MET A 1 3.13 46.63 -15.56
CA MET A 1 2.94 45.83 -14.33
C MET A 1 3.43 44.43 -14.65
N SER A 2 4.61 44.06 -14.17
CA SER A 2 5.23 42.76 -14.46
C SER A 2 4.77 41.75 -13.41
N GLN A 3 4.12 40.67 -13.83
CA GLN A 3 3.76 39.57 -12.94
C GLN A 3 5.00 38.70 -12.70
N ALA A 4 5.39 38.53 -11.44
CA ALA A 4 6.46 37.64 -11.04
C ALA A 4 6.01 36.18 -11.24
N GLN A 5 6.85 35.37 -11.91
CA GLN A 5 6.66 33.93 -11.99
C GLN A 5 6.89 33.29 -10.61
N PRO A 6 6.10 32.27 -10.23
CA PRO A 6 6.35 31.51 -9.02
C PRO A 6 7.62 30.68 -9.18
N THR A 7 8.47 30.74 -8.16
CA THR A 7 9.70 29.95 -8.03
C THR A 7 9.35 28.45 -7.97
N PRO A 8 10.03 27.57 -8.72
CA PRO A 8 9.81 26.13 -8.60
C PRO A 8 10.16 25.67 -7.18
N GLU A 9 9.26 24.90 -6.59
CA GLU A 9 9.46 24.23 -5.30
C GLU A 9 10.66 23.27 -5.42
N PRO A 10 11.60 23.28 -4.47
CA PRO A 10 12.75 22.38 -4.53
C PRO A 10 12.27 20.94 -4.49
N ALA A 11 12.83 20.10 -5.36
CA ALA A 11 12.58 18.67 -5.33
C ALA A 11 12.85 18.15 -3.90
N PRO A 12 11.94 17.33 -3.34
CA PRO A 12 12.17 16.76 -2.01
C PRO A 12 13.50 16.03 -2.03
N ASP A 13 14.31 16.32 -1.02
CA ASP A 13 15.64 15.74 -0.82
C ASP A 13 15.48 14.22 -0.92
N ALA A 14 16.04 13.66 -1.99
CA ALA A 14 15.98 12.24 -2.26
C ALA A 14 16.82 11.56 -1.17
N ALA A 15 16.19 11.23 -0.05
CA ALA A 15 16.73 10.25 0.89
C ALA A 15 17.23 9.10 0.03
N ALA A 16 18.55 8.93 -0.01
CA ALA A 16 19.21 8.10 -0.99
C ALA A 16 18.68 6.68 -0.85
N LEU A 17 17.73 6.33 -1.71
CA LEU A 17 17.28 4.96 -1.87
C LEU A 17 18.53 4.13 -2.17
N PRO A 18 18.68 2.94 -1.57
CA PRO A 18 19.84 2.11 -1.81
C PRO A 18 20.02 1.90 -3.32
N PRO A 19 21.26 1.98 -3.84
CA PRO A 19 21.52 1.75 -5.26
C PRO A 19 21.03 0.34 -5.62
N PHE A 20 20.13 0.27 -6.60
CA PHE A 20 19.59 -0.98 -7.10
C PHE A 20 20.32 -1.34 -8.39
N ASP A 21 21.26 -2.29 -8.33
CA ASP A 21 21.87 -2.86 -9.52
C ASP A 21 20.83 -3.72 -10.25
N LEU A 22 20.45 -3.31 -11.46
CA LEU A 22 19.53 -4.06 -12.31
C LEU A 22 20.17 -5.41 -12.69
N PRO A 23 19.61 -6.56 -12.26
CA PRO A 23 20.21 -7.87 -12.53
C PRO A 23 20.14 -8.29 -14.00
N TYR A 24 19.38 -7.58 -14.83
CA TYR A 24 19.22 -7.87 -16.26
C TYR A 24 19.26 -6.58 -17.08
N PRO A 25 20.29 -6.35 -17.91
CA PRO A 25 20.22 -5.31 -18.92
C PRO A 25 19.09 -5.67 -19.89
N CYS A 26 18.20 -4.70 -20.16
CA CYS A 26 17.13 -4.75 -21.16
C CYS A 26 16.20 -5.98 -21.10
N LEU A 27 15.26 -5.98 -20.14
CA LEU A 27 14.14 -6.95 -20.10
C LEU A 27 13.21 -6.87 -21.32
N VAL A 28 13.24 -5.75 -22.05
CA VAL A 28 12.54 -5.54 -23.32
C VAL A 28 13.49 -4.80 -24.27
N ALA A 29 13.61 -5.26 -25.52
CA ALA A 29 14.41 -4.57 -26.52
C ALA A 29 13.89 -3.14 -26.73
N GLY A 30 14.77 -2.14 -26.59
CA GLY A 30 14.42 -0.73 -26.75
C GLY A 30 13.98 -0.01 -25.48
N MET A 31 13.88 -0.70 -24.34
CA MET A 31 13.56 -0.08 -23.05
C MET A 31 14.76 0.68 -22.49
N ASP A 32 14.57 1.97 -22.17
CA ASP A 32 15.62 2.78 -21.54
C ASP A 32 15.69 2.57 -20.01
N SER A 33 16.68 3.19 -19.36
CA SER A 33 16.90 3.05 -17.92
C SER A 33 15.77 3.62 -17.06
N ASP A 34 15.07 4.64 -17.54
CA ASP A 34 13.98 5.29 -16.81
C ASP A 34 12.71 4.45 -16.88
N GLU A 35 12.39 3.93 -18.07
CA GLU A 35 11.33 2.95 -18.30
C GLU A 35 11.57 1.65 -17.51
N ALA A 36 12.81 1.19 -17.44
CA ALA A 36 13.19 0.05 -16.62
C ALA A 36 12.91 0.33 -15.13
N THR A 37 13.41 1.46 -14.61
CA THR A 37 13.18 1.90 -13.23
C THR A 37 11.69 1.94 -12.89
N LEU A 38 10.88 2.52 -13.78
CA LEU A 38 9.43 2.57 -13.62
C LEU A 38 8.83 1.16 -13.59
N THR A 39 9.16 0.32 -14.57
CA THR A 39 8.61 -1.04 -14.72
C THR A 39 8.90 -1.91 -13.49
N PHE A 40 10.12 -1.90 -12.99
CA PHE A 40 10.48 -2.64 -11.78
C PHE A 40 9.78 -2.09 -10.54
N GLY A 41 9.71 -0.77 -10.41
CA GLY A 41 9.01 -0.13 -9.31
C GLY A 41 7.52 -0.52 -9.29
N LEU A 42 6.86 -0.54 -10.45
CA LEU A 42 5.47 -0.99 -10.57
C LEU A 42 5.30 -2.47 -10.18
N GLY A 43 6.21 -3.34 -10.62
CA GLY A 43 6.23 -4.75 -10.18
C GLY A 43 6.36 -4.89 -8.67
N LEU A 44 7.21 -4.06 -8.05
CA LEU A 44 7.39 -4.04 -6.60
C LEU A 44 6.14 -3.53 -5.86
N VAL A 45 5.48 -2.47 -6.37
CA VAL A 45 4.18 -2.00 -5.84
C VAL A 45 3.14 -3.11 -5.88
N ALA A 46 3.04 -3.84 -7.00
CA ALA A 46 2.08 -4.93 -7.12
C ALA A 46 2.32 -6.03 -6.08
N ARG A 47 3.58 -6.42 -5.88
CA ARG A 47 3.98 -7.41 -4.87
C ARG A 47 3.66 -6.93 -3.45
N LYS A 48 4.10 -5.73 -3.08
CA LYS A 48 3.92 -5.20 -1.72
C LYS A 48 2.45 -4.92 -1.39
N ALA A 49 1.66 -4.50 -2.37
CA ALA A 49 0.22 -4.39 -2.19
C ALA A 49 -0.45 -5.75 -1.96
N ALA A 50 -0.04 -6.80 -2.67
CA ALA A 50 -0.57 -8.15 -2.46
C ALA A 50 -0.19 -8.70 -1.07
N GLU A 51 1.04 -8.47 -0.61
CA GLU A 51 1.47 -8.81 0.75
C GLU A 51 0.61 -8.10 1.81
N LEU A 52 0.38 -6.78 1.65
CA LEU A 52 -0.49 -6.02 2.55
C LEU A 52 -1.95 -6.53 2.52
N GLU A 53 -2.51 -6.80 1.33
CA GLU A 53 -3.87 -7.33 1.17
C GLU A 53 -4.05 -8.67 1.88
N TYR A 54 -3.07 -9.57 1.76
CA TYR A 54 -3.06 -10.85 2.47
C TYR A 54 -3.12 -10.67 4.00
N VAL A 55 -2.33 -9.74 4.55
CA VAL A 55 -2.36 -9.43 5.99
C VAL A 55 -3.70 -8.83 6.41
N LEU A 56 -4.27 -7.93 5.60
CA LEU A 56 -5.58 -7.31 5.86
C LEU A 56 -6.72 -8.34 5.90
N HIS A 57 -6.69 -9.38 5.05
CA HIS A 57 -7.66 -10.46 5.12
C HIS A 57 -7.64 -11.17 6.49
N GLY A 58 -6.45 -11.46 7.00
CA GLY A 58 -6.27 -12.06 8.33
C GLY A 58 -6.87 -11.19 9.43
N LEU A 59 -6.51 -9.90 9.44
CA LEU A 59 -6.98 -8.94 10.43
C LEU A 59 -8.50 -8.80 10.42
N VAL A 60 -9.11 -8.65 9.24
CA VAL A 60 -10.57 -8.51 9.11
C VAL A 60 -11.30 -9.77 9.55
N ALA A 61 -10.81 -10.96 9.18
CA ALA A 61 -11.40 -12.21 9.65
C ALA A 61 -11.25 -12.40 11.16
N ASN A 62 -10.17 -11.89 11.76
CA ASN A 62 -10.01 -11.85 13.22
C ASN A 62 -11.03 -10.96 13.91
N MET A 63 -11.20 -9.71 13.44
CA MET A 63 -12.21 -8.80 13.98
C MET A 63 -13.63 -9.36 13.85
N ALA A 64 -13.91 -10.11 12.77
CA ALA A 64 -15.21 -10.74 12.52
C ALA A 64 -15.40 -12.12 13.20
N GLY A 65 -14.38 -12.64 13.90
CA GLY A 65 -14.45 -13.98 14.53
C GLY A 65 -14.54 -15.15 13.53
N VAL A 66 -14.17 -14.95 12.27
CA VAL A 66 -14.21 -15.98 11.22
C VAL A 66 -12.93 -16.79 11.24
N GLU A 67 -13.00 -18.12 11.10
CA GLU A 67 -11.83 -19.01 11.24
C GLU A 67 -10.80 -18.90 10.10
N LEU A 68 -11.23 -18.55 8.88
CA LEU A 68 -10.38 -18.51 7.69
C LEU A 68 -10.41 -17.13 7.04
N ALA A 69 -9.24 -16.57 6.76
CA ALA A 69 -9.11 -15.21 6.23
C ALA A 69 -9.90 -15.00 4.92
N TYR A 70 -9.79 -15.95 3.99
CA TYR A 70 -10.41 -15.87 2.67
C TYR A 70 -11.87 -16.32 2.61
N THR A 71 -12.47 -16.81 3.69
CA THR A 71 -13.92 -17.11 3.70
C THR A 71 -14.74 -15.90 4.12
N CYS A 72 -14.14 -14.95 4.84
CA CYS A 72 -14.81 -13.72 5.28
C CYS A 72 -15.16 -12.80 4.09
N SER A 73 -14.18 -12.53 3.24
CA SER A 73 -14.32 -11.59 2.11
C SER A 73 -13.43 -11.99 0.91
N PRO A 74 -13.64 -13.14 0.25
CA PRO A 74 -12.71 -13.71 -0.74
C PRO A 74 -12.37 -12.82 -1.93
N ALA A 75 -13.28 -11.92 -2.31
CA ALA A 75 -13.14 -11.04 -3.48
C ALA A 75 -12.89 -9.58 -3.09
N ALA A 76 -12.68 -9.28 -1.81
CA ALA A 76 -12.43 -7.92 -1.36
C ALA A 76 -11.00 -7.49 -1.70
N THR A 77 -10.86 -6.33 -2.33
CA THR A 77 -9.57 -5.70 -2.55
C THR A 77 -9.02 -5.07 -1.28
N GLY A 78 -7.73 -4.76 -1.23
CA GLY A 78 -7.08 -4.12 -0.08
C GLY A 78 -7.81 -2.87 0.43
N GLY A 79 -8.27 -2.00 -0.48
CA GLY A 79 -9.06 -0.81 -0.10
C GLY A 79 -10.43 -1.16 0.49
N GLN A 80 -11.09 -2.22 -0.01
CA GLN A 80 -12.35 -2.71 0.57
C GLN A 80 -12.13 -3.33 1.95
N LEU A 81 -11.05 -4.07 2.16
CA LEU A 81 -10.69 -4.64 3.46
C LEU A 81 -10.39 -3.55 4.49
N CYS A 82 -9.67 -2.49 4.10
CA CYS A 82 -9.43 -1.34 4.98
C CYS A 82 -10.76 -0.70 5.42
N ASN A 83 -11.68 -0.47 4.49
CA ASN A 83 -13.00 0.08 4.81
C ASN A 83 -13.82 -0.86 5.70
N GLN A 84 -13.78 -2.19 5.46
CA GLN A 84 -14.43 -3.16 6.33
C GLN A 84 -13.89 -3.12 7.76
N GLY A 85 -12.58 -3.02 7.93
CA GLY A 85 -11.94 -2.89 9.24
C GLY A 85 -12.34 -1.59 9.95
N ILE A 86 -12.28 -0.46 9.26
CA ILE A 86 -12.71 0.84 9.78
C ILE A 86 -14.18 0.81 10.20
N ASP A 87 -15.06 0.25 9.35
CA ASP A 87 -16.48 0.11 9.65
C ASP A 87 -16.74 -0.80 10.85
N SER A 88 -15.96 -1.89 11.01
CA SER A 88 -16.04 -2.77 12.17
C SER A 88 -15.72 -2.02 13.45
N LEU A 89 -14.63 -1.23 13.44
CA LEU A 89 -14.17 -0.46 14.60
C LEU A 89 -15.14 0.68 14.95
N ASN A 90 -15.74 1.34 13.95
CA ASN A 90 -16.76 2.38 14.17
C ASN A 90 -18.06 1.84 14.78
N LYS A 91 -18.42 0.59 14.48
CA LYS A 91 -19.63 -0.07 14.99
C LYS A 91 -19.37 -0.92 16.23
N ALA A 92 -18.14 -0.91 16.75
CA ALA A 92 -17.71 -1.78 17.83
C ALA A 92 -18.38 -1.42 19.17
N GLY A 93 -19.10 -2.38 19.75
CA GLY A 93 -19.57 -2.35 21.13
C GLY A 93 -18.49 -2.80 22.13
N ASP A 94 -18.86 -3.01 23.38
CA ASP A 94 -17.92 -3.42 24.44
C ASP A 94 -17.34 -4.83 24.20
N ASP A 95 -18.11 -5.72 23.58
CA ASP A 95 -17.71 -7.11 23.29
C ASP A 95 -16.85 -7.26 22.02
N HIS A 96 -16.50 -6.17 21.35
CA HIS A 96 -15.66 -6.24 20.15
C HIS A 96 -14.25 -6.70 20.50
N PRO A 97 -13.62 -7.61 19.73
CA PRO A 97 -12.36 -8.22 20.12
C PRO A 97 -11.16 -7.25 20.10
N VAL A 98 -11.32 -6.07 19.48
CA VAL A 98 -10.35 -4.97 19.57
C VAL A 98 -10.69 -4.04 20.76
N PRO A 99 -9.80 -3.91 21.76
CA PRO A 99 -9.99 -3.05 22.92
C PRO A 99 -10.16 -1.58 22.52
N THR A 100 -11.00 -0.84 23.26
CA THR A 100 -11.29 0.59 22.99
C THR A 100 -10.04 1.46 22.85
N SER A 101 -8.99 1.19 23.63
CA SER A 101 -7.70 1.89 23.56
C SER A 101 -6.97 1.71 22.23
N ALA A 102 -7.13 0.57 21.56
CA ALA A 102 -6.46 0.23 20.31
C ALA A 102 -7.23 0.67 19.06
N ARG A 103 -8.55 0.93 19.16
CA ARG A 103 -9.42 1.23 18.00
C ARG A 103 -8.97 2.46 17.23
N GLY A 104 -8.75 3.57 17.93
CA GLY A 104 -8.34 4.84 17.30
C GLY A 104 -7.01 4.76 16.55
N PRO A 105 -5.93 4.25 17.17
CA PRO A 105 -4.66 3.98 16.47
C PRO A 105 -4.82 3.05 15.26
N LEU A 106 -5.47 1.89 15.42
CA LEU A 106 -5.66 0.94 14.32
C LEU A 106 -6.46 1.55 13.15
N MET A 107 -7.50 2.35 13.44
CA MET A 107 -8.26 3.04 12.39
C MET A 107 -7.38 3.97 11.56
N ARG A 108 -6.47 4.74 12.19
CA ARG A 108 -5.55 5.63 11.44
C ARG A 108 -4.61 4.84 10.54
N ASP A 109 -4.10 3.71 11.01
CA ASP A 109 -3.22 2.87 10.20
C ASP A 109 -3.98 2.22 9.04
N LEU A 110 -5.24 1.82 9.24
CA LEU A 110 -6.14 1.34 8.17
C LEU A 110 -6.48 2.45 7.16
N GLU A 111 -6.68 3.68 7.61
CA GLU A 111 -6.89 4.84 6.72
C GLU A 111 -5.66 5.11 5.86
N ARG A 112 -4.47 5.06 6.45
CA ARG A 112 -3.20 5.16 5.71
C ARG A 112 -3.06 4.03 4.69
N CYS A 113 -3.36 2.78 5.07
CA CYS A 113 -3.36 1.65 4.14
C CYS A 113 -4.31 1.86 2.96
N ARG A 114 -5.51 2.38 3.22
CA ARG A 114 -6.51 2.67 2.18
C ARG A 114 -5.99 3.71 1.19
N GLU A 115 -5.41 4.81 1.67
CA GLU A 115 -4.85 5.86 0.83
C GLU A 115 -3.73 5.32 -0.08
N LEU A 116 -2.82 4.50 0.46
CA LEU A 116 -1.78 3.87 -0.34
C LEU A 116 -2.32 2.84 -1.35
N MET A 117 -3.40 2.13 -1.01
CA MET A 117 -4.08 1.23 -1.96
C MET A 117 -4.76 2.00 -3.10
N ASP A 118 -5.30 3.19 -2.82
CA ASP A 118 -5.83 4.08 -3.84
C ASP A 118 -4.72 4.62 -4.76
N ASP A 119 -3.58 5.00 -4.18
CA ASP A 119 -2.39 5.37 -4.94
C ASP A 119 -1.89 4.20 -5.79
N ARG A 120 -1.76 3.00 -5.23
CA ARG A 120 -1.42 1.79 -5.99
C ARG A 120 -2.35 1.60 -7.18
N ASN A 121 -3.64 1.84 -7.02
CA ASN A 121 -4.59 1.74 -8.11
C ASN A 121 -4.36 2.82 -9.18
N ARG A 122 -3.85 4.00 -8.84
CA ARG A 122 -3.44 5.01 -9.83
C ARG A 122 -2.21 4.55 -10.60
N TYR A 123 -1.20 4.00 -9.92
CA TYR A 123 0.02 3.53 -10.57
C TYR A 123 -0.21 2.29 -11.46
N LEU A 124 -0.93 1.27 -10.97
CA LEU A 124 -1.07 -0.01 -11.68
C LEU A 124 -2.23 -0.08 -12.69
N HIS A 125 -3.21 0.82 -12.57
CA HIS A 125 -4.34 0.88 -13.50
C HIS A 125 -4.41 2.20 -14.28
N GLY A 126 -3.44 3.09 -14.09
CA GLY A 126 -3.26 4.29 -14.91
C GLY A 126 -2.58 3.97 -16.23
N TYR A 127 -2.92 4.74 -17.26
CA TYR A 127 -2.13 4.80 -18.49
C TYR A 127 -0.93 5.72 -18.27
N TRP A 128 0.24 5.28 -18.73
CA TRP A 128 1.51 5.97 -18.55
C TRP A 128 1.98 6.59 -19.86
N ILE A 129 2.35 7.87 -19.81
CA ILE A 129 2.97 8.58 -20.94
C ILE A 129 4.14 9.39 -20.39
N PHE A 130 5.26 9.42 -21.12
CA PHE A 130 6.35 10.32 -20.78
C PHE A 130 6.18 11.66 -21.51
N ASP A 131 6.24 12.76 -20.76
CA ASP A 131 6.26 14.11 -21.34
C ASP A 131 7.70 14.51 -21.71
N HIS A 132 8.07 14.22 -22.97
CA HIS A 132 9.37 14.59 -23.54
C HIS A 132 9.51 16.08 -23.87
N ALA A 133 8.45 16.90 -23.81
CA ALA A 133 8.47 18.24 -24.38
C ALA A 133 8.62 19.32 -23.32
N GLU A 134 7.90 19.22 -22.20
CA GLU A 134 7.84 20.31 -21.22
C GLU A 134 8.48 19.93 -19.88
N ARG A 135 8.06 18.80 -19.30
CA ARG A 135 8.37 18.50 -17.90
C ARG A 135 9.42 17.41 -17.69
N GLN A 136 9.72 16.59 -18.71
CA GLN A 136 10.58 15.41 -18.57
C GLN A 136 10.13 14.51 -17.42
N GLN A 137 8.82 14.28 -17.34
CA GLN A 137 8.17 13.53 -16.26
C GLN A 137 7.21 12.51 -16.85
N TRP A 138 6.95 11.46 -16.06
CA TRP A 138 5.85 10.56 -16.33
C TRP A 138 4.53 11.22 -15.96
N LEU A 139 3.49 10.95 -16.75
CA LEU A 139 2.12 11.26 -16.39
C LEU A 139 1.32 9.97 -16.26
N THR A 140 0.49 9.93 -15.22
CA THR A 140 -0.52 8.90 -15.02
C THR A 140 -1.87 9.46 -15.42
N LEU A 141 -2.59 8.75 -16.28
CA LEU A 141 -3.94 9.08 -16.69
C LEU A 141 -4.88 7.95 -16.28
N LYS A 142 -5.87 8.28 -15.44
CA LYS A 142 -6.84 7.30 -14.95
C LYS A 142 -8.26 7.82 -15.01
N GLY A 143 -9.19 6.98 -15.43
CA GLY A 143 -10.61 7.28 -15.34
C GLY A 143 -11.04 7.40 -13.87
N LYS A 144 -11.68 8.52 -13.52
CA LYS A 144 -12.22 8.74 -12.17
C LYS A 144 -13.70 8.37 -12.15
N ARG A 145 -14.07 7.40 -11.30
CA ARG A 145 -15.47 6.97 -11.15
C ARG A 145 -16.35 8.17 -10.77
N GLY A 146 -17.46 8.35 -11.49
CA GLY A 146 -18.40 9.46 -11.25
C GLY A 146 -17.93 10.82 -11.78
N SER A 147 -16.85 10.87 -12.57
CA SER A 147 -16.34 12.08 -13.20
C SER A 147 -16.23 11.89 -14.72
N ASN A 148 -16.56 12.94 -15.47
CA ASN A 148 -16.34 13.00 -16.92
C ASN A 148 -14.92 13.47 -17.28
N LYS A 149 -14.09 13.80 -16.28
CA LYS A 149 -12.69 14.20 -16.44
C LYS A 149 -11.76 13.12 -15.87
N PRO A 150 -10.71 12.72 -16.59
CA PRO A 150 -9.70 11.83 -16.05
C PRO A 150 -8.93 12.52 -14.93
N GLU A 151 -8.41 11.70 -14.01
CA GLU A 151 -7.38 12.11 -13.09
C GLU A 151 -6.04 12.06 -13.83
N ILE A 152 -5.32 13.17 -13.79
CA ILE A 152 -3.99 13.32 -14.40
C ILE A 152 -3.03 13.74 -13.30
N ALA A 153 -1.95 12.99 -13.12
CA ALA A 153 -0.90 13.33 -12.16
C ALA A 153 0.49 13.12 -12.77
N PHE A 154 1.36 14.11 -12.61
CA PHE A 154 2.77 14.02 -12.97
C PHE A 154 3.54 13.32 -11.86
N THR A 155 4.54 12.53 -12.24
CA THR A 155 5.36 11.76 -11.33
C THR A 155 6.72 11.46 -11.93
N TYR A 156 7.65 11.04 -11.07
CA TYR A 156 8.96 10.53 -11.46
C TYR A 156 8.94 8.99 -11.50
N SER A 157 9.90 8.41 -12.20
CA SER A 157 10.10 6.95 -12.29
C SER A 157 10.43 6.31 -10.94
N SER A 158 10.92 7.09 -9.97
CA SER A 158 11.19 6.66 -8.59
C SER A 158 9.94 6.57 -7.70
N ALA A 159 8.82 7.20 -8.08
CA ALA A 159 7.65 7.26 -7.20
C ALA A 159 7.00 5.88 -6.91
N PRO A 160 6.92 4.93 -7.86
CA PRO A 160 6.49 3.57 -7.53
C PRO A 160 7.37 2.89 -6.47
N TRP A 161 8.68 3.15 -6.45
CA TRP A 161 9.57 2.59 -5.42
C TRP A 161 9.25 3.15 -4.04
N GLN A 162 9.03 4.46 -3.95
CA GLN A 162 8.61 5.10 -2.70
C GLN A 162 7.28 4.54 -2.20
N LEU A 163 6.30 4.40 -3.09
CA LEU A 163 5.01 3.79 -2.76
C LEU A 163 5.18 2.34 -2.28
N ALA A 164 6.03 1.56 -2.93
CA ALA A 164 6.28 0.18 -2.52
C ALA A 164 6.89 0.09 -1.11
N HIS A 165 7.81 0.99 -0.75
CA HIS A 165 8.36 1.08 0.60
C HIS A 165 7.26 1.44 1.62
N GLN A 166 6.41 2.41 1.30
CA GLN A 166 5.30 2.80 2.17
C GLN A 166 4.27 1.67 2.35
N LEU A 167 4.01 0.88 1.30
CA LEU A 167 3.15 -0.31 1.39
C LEU A 167 3.77 -1.38 2.29
N GLU A 168 5.09 -1.58 2.23
CA GLU A 168 5.81 -2.50 3.11
C GLU A 168 5.75 -2.04 4.58
N GLU A 169 5.98 -0.76 4.86
CA GLU A 169 5.80 -0.19 6.22
C GLU A 169 4.38 -0.45 6.76
N CYS A 170 3.37 -0.22 5.92
CA CYS A 170 1.98 -0.50 6.30
C CYS A 170 1.74 -1.98 6.52
N GLN A 171 2.29 -2.85 5.66
CA GLN A 171 2.20 -4.30 5.83
C GLN A 171 2.78 -4.75 7.17
N GLN A 172 3.94 -4.22 7.57
CA GLN A 172 4.54 -4.51 8.87
C GLN A 172 3.71 -3.96 10.03
N CYS A 173 3.14 -2.76 9.89
CA CYS A 173 2.28 -2.16 10.89
C CYS A 173 0.98 -2.96 11.11
N ILE A 174 0.29 -3.36 10.04
CA ILE A 174 -0.92 -4.19 10.13
C ILE A 174 -0.57 -5.60 10.64
N LEU A 175 0.59 -6.14 10.26
CA LEU A 175 1.08 -7.41 10.80
C LEU A 175 1.29 -7.32 12.32
N TYR A 176 1.93 -6.25 12.80
CA TYR A 176 2.10 -5.99 14.22
C TYR A 176 0.75 -5.93 14.95
N TRP A 177 -0.23 -5.19 14.42
CA TRP A 177 -1.56 -5.13 15.01
C TRP A 177 -2.25 -6.47 15.13
N ASP A 178 -2.15 -7.30 14.09
CA ASP A 178 -2.76 -8.63 14.10
C ASP A 178 -2.07 -9.57 15.10
N MET A 179 -0.75 -9.45 15.28
CA MET A 179 -0.01 -10.19 16.31
C MET A 179 -0.38 -9.73 17.72
N GLU A 180 -0.37 -8.43 17.97
CA GLU A 180 -0.67 -7.83 19.28
C GLU A 180 -2.10 -8.17 19.73
N LEU A 181 -3.06 -8.17 18.81
CA LEU A 181 -4.48 -8.34 19.12
C LEU A 181 -4.96 -9.80 19.03
N PHE A 182 -4.36 -10.60 18.15
CA PHE A 182 -4.87 -11.93 17.78
C PHE A 182 -3.79 -13.01 17.66
N GLY A 183 -2.54 -12.67 17.93
CA GLY A 183 -1.43 -13.61 17.95
C GLY A 183 -1.56 -14.62 19.09
N GLN A 184 -0.83 -15.73 18.97
CA GLN A 184 -0.63 -16.62 20.09
C GLN A 184 0.60 -16.16 20.87
N PRO A 185 0.50 -15.96 22.19
CA PRO A 185 1.67 -15.68 23.00
C PRO A 185 2.67 -16.83 22.83
N GLY A 186 3.92 -16.47 22.54
CA GLY A 186 5.01 -17.45 22.55
C GLY A 186 5.26 -17.96 23.96
N ASP A 187 6.04 -19.03 24.06
CA ASP A 187 6.58 -19.54 25.32
C ASP A 187 8.09 -19.29 25.37
N PRO A 188 8.55 -18.23 26.06
CA PRO A 188 9.97 -17.91 26.18
C PRO A 188 10.76 -18.98 26.93
N GLU A 189 10.13 -19.75 27.83
CA GLU A 189 10.78 -20.82 28.59
C GLU A 189 11.07 -22.03 27.69
N GLU A 190 10.22 -22.25 26.68
CA GLU A 190 10.43 -23.27 25.64
C GLU A 190 11.10 -22.74 24.36
N GLY A 191 11.46 -21.44 24.31
CA GLY A 191 12.05 -20.80 23.14
C GLY A 191 11.09 -20.67 21.95
N GLN A 192 9.78 -20.71 22.19
CA GLN A 192 8.76 -20.53 21.17
C GLN A 192 8.48 -19.03 20.97
N PRO A 193 8.73 -18.46 19.78
CA PRO A 193 8.41 -17.07 19.51
C PRO A 193 6.90 -16.85 19.43
N GLU A 194 6.46 -15.61 19.67
CA GLU A 194 5.08 -15.20 19.37
C GLU A 194 4.72 -15.49 17.91
N GLN A 195 3.52 -16.00 17.70
CA GLN A 195 3.09 -16.45 16.39
C GLN A 195 2.01 -15.53 15.82
N ILE A 196 2.12 -15.28 14.51
CA ILE A 196 1.09 -14.62 13.73
C ILE A 196 -0.22 -15.40 13.79
N SER A 197 -1.34 -14.73 13.57
CA SER A 197 -2.64 -15.40 13.54
C SER A 197 -2.67 -16.53 12.50
N VAL A 198 -3.06 -17.73 12.93
CA VAL A 198 -3.15 -18.95 12.10
C VAL A 198 -4.12 -18.81 10.92
N LYS A 199 -5.01 -17.81 10.93
CA LYS A 199 -6.02 -17.60 9.88
C LYS A 199 -5.43 -17.24 8.52
N ARG A 200 -4.16 -16.84 8.51
CA ARG A 200 -3.38 -16.55 7.31
C ARG A 200 -2.93 -17.82 6.60
N ILE A 201 -2.67 -18.90 7.32
CA ILE A 201 -2.07 -20.12 6.80
C ILE A 201 -3.08 -21.27 6.97
N ARG A 202 -3.91 -21.51 5.95
CA ARG A 202 -4.58 -22.80 5.74
C ARG A 202 -4.64 -23.14 4.26
#